data_AF-A0A7G3ZAX7-F1
#
_entry.id   AF-A0A7G3ZAX7-F1
#
_cell.length_a   1.000
_cell.length_b   1.000
_cell.length_c   1.000
_cell.angle_alpha   90.00
_cell.angle_beta   90.00
_cell.angle_gamma   90.00
#
_symmetry.space_group_name_H-M   'P 1'
#
loop_
_entity.id
_entity.type
_entity.pdbx_description
1 polymer ?
#
loop_
_entity_poly.entity_id
_entity_poly.type
_entity_poly.pdbx_seq_one_letter_code
_entity_poly.pdbx_strand_id
1 'polypeptide(L)'
;MYQQIADFIRNELARQSTSKIDDLDGQVPFEVLSALKADLQRRNSERFQITKQDALCKQVYDLEREWRKKQIKEVIELIGEIPRYSIGTEIKEKEHGVSIDKLIEDVLKLPNMAVAEESQEAPETDFRLLNEYTNLRNELIKKCNAIKLGELKLQEKEYQAKLINSLLDAINESTTPDVSEYFETYHKRVFAGLQDSRYLLEDAIKSHGSDPEKRTKLQELMD
;
A
#
# COMPACT_ATOMS: atom_id res chain seq x y z
N MET A 1 -33.35 4.25 -18.61
CA MET A 1 -32.94 3.71 -19.92
C MET A 1 -34.02 2.86 -20.57
N TYR A 2 -34.50 1.75 -19.97
CA TYR A 2 -35.59 0.96 -20.57
C TYR A 2 -36.86 1.79 -20.81
N GLN A 3 -37.30 2.56 -19.81
CA GLN A 3 -38.43 3.48 -19.95
C GLN A 3 -38.24 4.51 -21.07
N GLN A 4 -37.04 5.09 -21.21
CA GLN A 4 -36.73 6.04 -22.27
C GLN A 4 -36.77 5.40 -23.67
N ILE A 5 -36.31 4.15 -23.81
CA ILE A 5 -36.40 3.38 -25.06
C ILE A 5 -37.87 3.09 -25.39
N ALA A 6 -38.65 2.67 -24.39
CA ALA A 6 -40.07 2.39 -24.57
C ALA A 6 -40.87 3.65 -24.96
N ASP A 7 -40.59 4.78 -24.33
CA ASP A 7 -41.24 6.05 -24.63
C ASP A 7 -40.84 6.57 -26.01
N PHE A 8 -39.56 6.42 -26.39
CA PHE A 8 -39.10 6.77 -27.74
C PHE A 8 -39.78 5.93 -28.82
N ILE A 9 -39.84 4.61 -28.66
CA ILE A 9 -40.48 3.70 -29.61
C ILE A 9 -41.98 4.01 -29.72
N ARG A 10 -42.68 4.24 -28.61
CA ARG A 10 -44.10 4.63 -28.63
C ARG A 10 -44.34 5.95 -29.36
N ASN A 11 -43.50 6.96 -29.09
CA ASN A 11 -43.65 8.29 -29.69
C ASN A 11 -43.33 8.28 -31.19
N GLU A 12 -42.32 7.55 -31.63
CA GLU A 12 -41.99 7.43 -33.06
C GLU A 12 -43.02 6.59 -33.83
N LEU A 13 -43.58 5.55 -33.22
CA LEU A 13 -44.68 4.79 -33.81
C LEU A 13 -45.97 5.60 -33.95
N ALA A 14 -46.26 6.45 -32.95
CA ALA A 14 -47.37 7.38 -33.01
C ALA A 14 -47.16 8.41 -34.14
N ARG A 15 -45.95 8.94 -34.30
CA ARG A 15 -45.60 9.90 -35.36
C ARG A 15 -45.68 9.30 -36.77
N GLN A 16 -45.18 8.08 -36.97
CA GLN A 16 -45.21 7.42 -38.29
C GLN A 16 -46.62 7.04 -38.75
N SER A 17 -47.58 6.88 -37.84
CA SER A 17 -48.94 6.47 -38.16
C SER A 17 -49.83 7.63 -38.65
N THR A 18 -49.52 8.87 -38.27
CA THR A 18 -50.29 10.07 -38.65
C THR A 18 -49.70 10.83 -39.83
N SER A 19 -48.37 10.87 -39.96
CA SER A 19 -47.70 11.85 -40.82
C SER A 19 -47.76 11.61 -42.34
N LYS A 20 -48.14 10.43 -42.84
CA LYS A 20 -48.03 10.12 -44.29
C LYS A 20 -49.33 10.17 -45.08
N ILE A 21 -50.49 10.26 -44.42
CA ILE A 21 -51.80 10.22 -45.09
C ILE A 21 -52.47 11.60 -45.07
N ASP A 22 -52.13 12.43 -44.08
CA ASP A 22 -52.68 13.79 -43.96
C ASP A 22 -52.16 14.74 -45.05
N ASP A 23 -51.07 14.39 -45.75
CA ASP A 23 -50.54 15.15 -46.90
C ASP A 23 -51.35 14.96 -48.20
N LEU A 24 -52.29 14.00 -48.24
CA LEU A 24 -53.14 13.68 -49.40
C LEU A 24 -54.54 14.30 -49.30
N ASP A 25 -54.79 15.07 -48.25
CA ASP A 25 -56.10 15.66 -47.98
C ASP A 25 -56.44 16.70 -49.07
N GLY A 26 -57.61 16.52 -49.72
CA GLY A 26 -58.07 17.38 -50.82
C GLY A 26 -57.63 16.97 -52.24
N GLN A 27 -56.74 15.97 -52.40
CA GLN A 27 -56.34 15.46 -53.74
C GLN A 27 -57.08 14.18 -54.15
N VAL A 28 -57.67 13.47 -53.20
CA VAL A 28 -58.35 12.18 -53.39
C VAL A 28 -59.73 12.23 -52.75
N PRO A 29 -60.78 11.61 -53.35
CA PRO A 29 -62.10 11.51 -52.73
C PRO A 29 -62.05 10.94 -51.31
N PHE A 30 -62.85 11.52 -50.42
CA PHE A 30 -62.87 11.24 -48.99
C PHE A 30 -63.09 9.74 -48.68
N GLU A 31 -63.89 9.06 -49.48
CA GLU A 31 -64.21 7.64 -49.31
C GLU A 31 -62.98 6.75 -49.55
N VAL A 32 -62.14 7.09 -50.53
CA VAL A 32 -60.89 6.36 -50.83
C VAL A 32 -59.83 6.66 -49.77
N LEU A 33 -59.75 7.91 -49.31
CA LEU A 33 -58.84 8.32 -48.25
C LEU A 33 -59.22 7.68 -46.91
N SER A 34 -60.51 7.60 -46.60
CA SER A 34 -61.05 6.92 -45.42
C SER A 34 -60.78 5.41 -45.47
N ALA A 35 -61.02 4.77 -46.62
CA ALA A 35 -60.73 3.35 -46.81
C ALA A 35 -59.23 3.06 -46.68
N LEU A 36 -58.37 3.93 -47.22
CA LEU A 36 -56.91 3.81 -47.12
C LEU A 36 -56.43 4.02 -45.68
N LYS A 37 -56.97 5.01 -44.95
CA LYS A 37 -56.70 5.24 -43.51
C LYS A 37 -57.10 4.01 -42.69
N ALA A 38 -58.28 3.44 -42.95
CA ALA A 38 -58.75 2.24 -42.26
C ALA A 38 -57.89 1.01 -42.54
N ASP A 39 -57.51 0.77 -43.80
CA ASP A 39 -56.68 -0.38 -44.18
C ASP A 39 -55.24 -0.24 -43.64
N LEU A 40 -54.70 0.99 -43.61
CA LEU A 40 -53.40 1.29 -43.02
C LEU A 40 -53.42 1.17 -41.49
N GLN A 41 -54.45 1.67 -40.82
CA GLN A 41 -54.65 1.48 -39.38
C GLN A 41 -54.77 0.00 -39.02
N ARG A 42 -55.49 -0.80 -39.82
CA ARG A 42 -55.60 -2.25 -39.60
C ARG A 42 -54.22 -2.93 -39.71
N ARG A 43 -53.47 -2.68 -40.79
CA ARG A 43 -52.11 -3.22 -40.98
C ARG A 43 -51.14 -2.77 -39.89
N ASN A 44 -51.25 -1.50 -39.46
CA ASN A 44 -50.42 -0.95 -38.39
C ASN A 44 -50.75 -1.57 -37.04
N SER A 45 -52.03 -1.81 -36.73
CA SER A 45 -52.45 -2.45 -35.47
C SER A 45 -51.91 -3.88 -35.32
N GLU A 46 -51.80 -4.63 -36.44
CA GLU A 46 -51.24 -5.99 -36.48
C GLU A 46 -49.70 -6.00 -36.40
N ARG A 47 -49.04 -5.00 -37.01
CA ARG A 47 -47.58 -4.85 -36.99
C ARG A 47 -47.05 -4.29 -35.67
N PHE A 48 -47.75 -3.32 -35.08
CA PHE A 48 -47.34 -2.58 -33.89
C PHE A 48 -48.08 -3.00 -32.63
N GLN A 49 -48.44 -4.28 -32.51
CA GLN A 49 -49.00 -4.82 -31.26
C GLN A 49 -48.06 -4.58 -30.07
N ILE A 50 -48.65 -4.31 -28.89
CA ILE A 50 -47.92 -3.99 -27.65
C ILE A 50 -46.86 -5.05 -27.32
N THR A 51 -47.15 -6.33 -27.56
CA THR A 51 -46.21 -7.45 -27.36
C THR A 51 -44.99 -7.38 -28.28
N LYS A 52 -45.16 -6.95 -29.54
CA LYS A 52 -44.06 -6.75 -30.48
C LYS A 52 -43.24 -5.51 -30.14
N GLN A 53 -43.89 -4.46 -29.65
CA GLN A 53 -43.21 -3.26 -29.16
C GLN A 53 -42.35 -3.58 -27.93
N ASP A 54 -42.87 -4.33 -26.97
CA ASP A 54 -42.12 -4.73 -25.77
C ASP A 54 -40.97 -5.67 -26.13
N ALA A 55 -41.18 -6.62 -27.06
CA ALA A 55 -40.10 -7.45 -27.59
C ALA A 55 -38.99 -6.63 -28.25
N LEU A 56 -39.36 -5.59 -29.02
CA LEU A 56 -38.39 -4.66 -29.62
C LEU A 56 -37.67 -3.84 -28.55
N CYS A 57 -38.38 -3.32 -27.54
CA CYS A 57 -37.78 -2.58 -26.43
C CYS A 57 -36.76 -3.43 -25.69
N LYS A 58 -37.09 -4.70 -25.44
CA LYS A 58 -36.19 -5.66 -24.80
C LYS A 58 -34.95 -5.93 -25.65
N GLN A 59 -35.11 -6.16 -26.96
CA GLN A 59 -33.98 -6.38 -27.87
C GLN A 59 -33.03 -5.17 -27.91
N VAL A 60 -33.57 -3.96 -28.00
CA VAL A 60 -32.77 -2.73 -27.98
C VAL A 60 -32.06 -2.56 -26.65
N TYR A 61 -32.75 -2.84 -25.54
CA TYR A 61 -32.15 -2.77 -24.21
C TYR A 61 -31.01 -3.79 -24.02
N ASP A 62 -31.19 -5.02 -24.48
CA ASP A 62 -30.18 -6.07 -24.39
C ASP A 62 -28.93 -5.71 -25.24
N LEU A 63 -29.13 -5.14 -26.43
CA LEU A 63 -28.05 -4.63 -27.28
C LEU A 63 -27.29 -3.48 -26.62
N GLU A 64 -28.01 -2.50 -26.07
CA GLU A 64 -27.42 -1.37 -25.33
C GLU A 64 -26.65 -1.83 -24.10
N ARG A 65 -27.18 -2.83 -23.39
CA ARG A 65 -26.52 -3.42 -22.22
C ARG A 65 -25.20 -4.09 -22.61
N GLU A 66 -25.18 -4.88 -23.67
CA GLU A 66 -23.96 -5.53 -24.17
C GLU A 66 -22.96 -4.52 -24.71
N TRP A 67 -23.41 -3.49 -25.43
CA TRP A 67 -22.56 -2.40 -25.89
C TRP A 67 -21.95 -1.63 -24.72
N ARG A 68 -22.75 -1.23 -23.73
CA ARG A 68 -22.26 -0.57 -22.51
C ARG A 68 -21.28 -1.44 -21.75
N LYS A 69 -21.52 -2.75 -21.65
CA LYS A 69 -20.59 -3.68 -20.99
C LYS A 69 -19.22 -3.69 -21.67
N LYS A 70 -19.19 -3.71 -23.01
CA LYS A 70 -17.95 -3.61 -23.78
C LYS A 70 -17.26 -2.27 -23.56
N GLN A 71 -18.01 -1.16 -23.60
CA GLN A 71 -17.47 0.18 -23.35
C GLN A 71 -16.90 0.33 -21.93
N ILE A 72 -17.59 -0.18 -20.90
CA ILE A 72 -17.06 -0.16 -19.52
C ILE A 72 -15.77 -0.98 -19.44
N LYS A 73 -15.74 -2.15 -20.08
CA LYS A 73 -14.53 -2.99 -20.10
C LYS A 73 -13.37 -2.27 -20.80
N GLU A 74 -13.62 -1.65 -21.94
CA GLU A 74 -12.65 -0.86 -22.69
C GLU A 74 -12.13 0.33 -21.87
N VAL A 75 -13.01 1.08 -21.20
CA VAL A 75 -12.61 2.19 -20.31
C VAL A 75 -11.78 1.70 -19.13
N ILE A 76 -12.14 0.57 -18.51
CA ILE A 76 -11.37 -0.02 -17.41
C ILE A 76 -9.98 -0.48 -17.89
N GLU A 77 -9.89 -1.05 -19.10
CA GLU A 77 -8.62 -1.48 -19.69
C GLU A 77 -7.76 -0.28 -20.15
N LEU A 78 -8.37 0.81 -20.59
CA LEU A 78 -7.68 2.04 -21.01
C LEU A 78 -7.12 2.84 -19.82
N ILE A 79 -7.82 2.82 -18.68
CA ILE A 79 -7.36 3.45 -17.43
C ILE A 79 -6.40 2.47 -16.73
N GLY A 80 -5.21 2.31 -17.32
CA GLY A 80 -4.07 1.61 -16.73
C GLY A 80 -3.41 2.35 -15.57
N GLU A 81 -4.13 3.25 -14.89
CA GLU A 81 -3.64 3.93 -13.69
C GLU A 81 -3.47 2.93 -12.54
N ILE A 82 -2.57 3.22 -11.58
CA ILE A 82 -2.41 2.39 -10.38
C ILE A 82 -3.80 2.25 -9.73
N PRO A 83 -4.35 1.03 -9.65
CA PRO A 83 -5.68 0.87 -9.10
C PRO A 83 -5.66 1.36 -7.66
N ARG A 84 -6.67 2.14 -7.26
CA ARG A 84 -6.72 2.67 -5.90
C ARG A 84 -6.53 1.55 -4.88
N TYR A 85 -7.14 0.38 -5.05
CA TYR A 85 -6.96 -0.75 -4.13
C TYR A 85 -5.51 -1.23 -3.95
N SER A 86 -4.62 -0.99 -4.91
CA SER A 86 -3.20 -1.37 -4.87
C SER A 86 -2.34 -0.38 -4.08
N ILE A 87 -2.85 0.80 -3.79
CA ILE A 87 -2.18 1.81 -2.98
C ILE A 87 -2.57 1.58 -1.51
N GLY A 88 -1.57 1.48 -0.64
CA GLY A 88 -1.76 1.29 0.79
C GLY A 88 -2.59 2.39 1.46
N THR A 89 -3.17 2.08 2.62
CA THR A 89 -4.15 2.94 3.30
C THR A 89 -3.53 4.26 3.77
N GLU A 90 -2.28 4.26 4.22
CA GLU A 90 -1.60 5.47 4.73
C GLU A 90 -1.23 6.43 3.60
N ILE A 91 -1.07 5.93 2.38
CA ILE A 91 -0.81 6.77 1.20
C ILE A 91 -2.11 7.44 0.72
N LYS A 92 -3.26 6.79 0.91
CA LYS A 92 -4.58 7.31 0.51
C LYS A 92 -5.14 8.34 1.49
N GLU A 93 -5.10 8.03 2.78
CA GLU A 93 -5.80 8.78 3.81
C GLU A 93 -4.79 9.56 4.66
N LYS A 94 -4.47 10.78 4.23
CA LYS A 94 -3.53 11.67 4.95
C LYS A 94 -4.17 12.37 6.16
N GLU A 95 -5.47 12.21 6.37
CA GLU A 95 -6.25 13.06 7.29
C GLU A 95 -6.28 12.55 8.73
N HIS A 96 -5.84 11.31 8.99
CA HIS A 96 -5.85 10.71 10.32
C HIS A 96 -4.49 10.10 10.64
N GLY A 97 -3.69 10.82 11.45
CA GLY A 97 -2.45 10.37 12.10
C GLY A 97 -1.65 9.27 11.37
N VAL A 98 -0.59 9.67 10.66
CA VAL A 98 0.20 8.74 9.86
C VAL A 98 1.04 7.81 10.73
N SER A 99 0.85 6.50 10.56
CA SER A 99 1.73 5.49 11.16
C SER A 99 2.95 5.27 10.27
N ILE A 100 4.14 5.58 10.78
CA ILE A 100 5.40 5.44 10.02
C ILE A 100 5.63 3.97 9.61
N ASP A 101 5.35 3.01 10.50
CA ASP A 101 5.53 1.58 10.21
C ASP A 101 4.66 1.13 9.04
N LYS A 102 3.38 1.49 9.08
CA LYS A 102 2.43 1.17 8.00
C LYS A 102 2.79 1.91 6.72
N LEU A 103 3.24 3.16 6.81
CA LEU A 103 3.70 3.92 5.65
C LEU A 103 4.92 3.25 4.99
N ILE A 104 5.87 2.74 5.79
CA ILE A 104 7.02 2.00 5.28
C ILE A 104 6.55 0.73 4.56
N GLU A 105 5.61 -0.03 5.13
CA GLU A 105 5.03 -1.18 4.44
C GLU A 105 4.35 -0.81 3.12
N ASP A 106 3.55 0.25 3.13
CA ASP A 106 2.80 0.72 1.98
C ASP A 106 3.74 1.17 0.85
N VAL A 107 4.81 1.90 1.18
CA VAL A 107 5.85 2.32 0.22
C VAL A 107 6.57 1.12 -0.39
N LEU A 108 6.88 0.09 0.41
CA LEU A 108 7.53 -1.13 -0.08
C LEU A 108 6.62 -1.95 -1.02
N LYS A 109 5.29 -1.85 -0.85
CA LYS A 109 4.28 -2.53 -1.69
C LYS A 109 3.96 -1.78 -2.98
N LEU A 110 4.45 -0.54 -3.17
CA LEU A 110 4.17 0.23 -4.37
C LEU A 110 4.67 -0.49 -5.63
N PRO A 111 3.85 -0.60 -6.70
CA PRO A 111 4.25 -1.26 -7.93
C PRO A 111 5.34 -0.46 -8.66
N ASN A 112 6.20 -1.20 -9.37
CA ASN A 112 7.10 -0.59 -10.34
C ASN A 112 6.33 -0.36 -11.63
N MET A 113 6.30 0.89 -12.08
CA MET A 113 5.67 1.29 -13.33
C MET A 113 6.79 1.45 -14.35
N ALA A 114 7.04 0.43 -15.17
CA ALA A 114 7.95 0.51 -16.30
C ALA A 114 7.12 0.56 -17.58
N VAL A 115 7.40 1.54 -18.45
CA VAL A 115 6.84 1.54 -19.82
C VAL A 115 7.51 0.39 -20.57
N ALA A 116 6.73 -0.53 -21.14
CA ALA A 116 7.24 -1.44 -22.15
C ALA A 116 7.70 -0.60 -23.36
N GLU A 117 8.94 -0.77 -23.79
CA GLU A 117 9.58 0.01 -24.86
C GLU A 117 8.83 0.00 -26.21
N GLU A 118 7.77 -0.79 -26.35
CA GLU A 118 7.00 -0.97 -27.59
C GLU A 118 5.91 0.07 -27.87
N SER A 119 5.56 0.93 -26.91
CA SER A 119 4.52 1.97 -27.11
C SER A 119 5.13 3.30 -27.53
N GLN A 120 5.48 3.44 -28.82
CA GLN A 120 5.98 4.67 -29.45
C GLN A 120 4.96 5.84 -29.51
N GLU A 121 3.78 5.68 -28.90
CA GLU A 121 2.67 6.65 -28.96
C GLU A 121 2.38 7.38 -27.64
N ALA A 122 3.10 7.09 -26.55
CA ALA A 122 2.94 7.84 -25.31
C ALA A 122 3.57 9.25 -25.43
N PRO A 123 2.86 10.33 -25.07
CA PRO A 123 3.43 11.67 -25.12
C PRO A 123 4.65 11.77 -24.19
N GLU A 124 5.71 12.48 -24.62
CA GLU A 124 6.98 12.61 -23.89
C GLU A 124 6.81 13.04 -22.41
N THR A 125 5.72 13.75 -22.10
CA THR A 125 5.36 14.18 -20.75
C THR A 125 5.07 13.02 -19.80
N ASP A 126 4.41 11.97 -20.28
CA ASP A 126 3.97 10.84 -19.45
C ASP A 126 5.16 9.95 -19.11
N PHE A 127 6.10 9.80 -20.05
CA PHE A 127 7.38 9.11 -19.81
C PHE A 127 8.23 9.82 -18.76
N ARG A 128 8.32 11.15 -18.80
CA ARG A 128 9.05 11.94 -17.80
C ARG A 128 8.44 11.76 -16.41
N LEU A 129 7.11 11.85 -16.30
CA LEU A 129 6.41 11.66 -15.04
C LEU A 129 6.61 10.25 -14.47
N LEU A 130 6.63 9.22 -15.32
CA LEU A 130 6.86 7.84 -14.87
C LEU A 130 8.29 7.64 -14.37
N ASN A 131 9.27 8.26 -15.02
CA ASN A 131 10.65 8.24 -14.57
C ASN A 131 10.81 8.96 -13.22
N GLU A 132 10.16 10.12 -13.06
CA GLU A 132 10.10 10.83 -11.78
C GLU A 132 9.46 9.98 -10.68
N TYR A 133 8.34 9.31 -10.96
CA TYR A 133 7.71 8.37 -10.02
C TYR A 133 8.66 7.24 -9.63
N THR A 134 9.32 6.62 -10.60
CA THR A 134 10.25 5.50 -10.35
C THR A 134 11.43 5.94 -9.50
N ASN A 135 11.99 7.12 -9.78
CA ASN A 135 13.08 7.71 -9.01
C ASN A 135 12.63 8.00 -7.57
N LEU A 136 11.47 8.64 -7.40
CA LEU A 136 10.92 8.96 -6.08
C LEU A 136 10.63 7.69 -5.28
N ARG A 137 10.04 6.67 -5.90
CA ARG A 137 9.80 5.36 -5.27
C ARG A 137 11.10 4.74 -4.77
N ASN A 138 12.15 4.73 -5.60
CA ASN A 138 13.44 4.17 -5.23
C ASN A 138 14.10 4.96 -4.09
N GLU A 139 13.99 6.29 -4.09
CA GLU A 139 14.48 7.12 -3.00
C GLU A 139 13.72 6.85 -1.70
N LEU A 140 12.39 6.75 -1.75
CA LEU A 140 11.56 6.44 -0.59
C LEU A 140 11.89 5.05 -0.01
N ILE A 141 12.09 4.04 -0.86
CA ILE A 141 12.51 2.71 -0.42
C ILE A 141 13.87 2.77 0.30
N LYS A 142 14.84 3.54 -0.23
CA LYS A 142 16.13 3.74 0.44
C LYS A 142 15.97 4.37 1.81
N LYS A 143 15.11 5.39 1.95
CA LYS A 143 14.82 6.05 3.23
C LYS A 143 14.16 5.07 4.22
N CYS A 144 13.19 4.28 3.77
CA CYS A 144 12.54 3.26 4.59
C CYS A 144 13.55 2.23 5.13
N ASN A 145 14.47 1.76 4.27
CA ASN A 145 15.52 0.84 4.67
C ASN A 145 16.51 1.47 5.67
N ALA A 146 16.85 2.75 5.47
CA ALA A 146 17.70 3.49 6.40
C ALA A 146 17.05 3.66 7.78
N ILE A 147 15.73 3.93 7.83
CA ILE A 147 14.97 4.00 9.09
C ILE A 147 15.03 2.66 9.83
N LYS A 148 14.68 1.56 9.16
CA LYS A 148 14.73 0.21 9.76
C LYS A 148 16.12 -0.15 10.29
N LEU A 149 17.16 0.17 9.51
CA LEU A 149 18.54 -0.07 9.96
C LEU A 149 18.92 0.83 11.15
N GLY A 150 18.47 2.08 11.13
CA GLY A 150 18.66 3.04 12.21
C GLY A 150 18.02 2.57 13.52
N GLU A 151 16.80 2.05 13.48
CA GLU A 151 16.11 1.51 14.66
C GLU A 151 16.87 0.33 15.27
N LEU A 152 17.32 -0.63 14.45
CA LEU A 152 18.12 -1.75 14.92
C LEU A 152 19.43 -1.29 15.58
N LYS A 153 20.12 -0.33 14.96
CA LYS A 153 21.37 0.22 15.51
C LYS A 153 21.14 1.05 16.76
N LEU A 154 20.02 1.77 16.85
CA LEU A 154 19.66 2.52 18.04
C LEU A 154 19.45 1.58 19.23
N GLN A 155 18.69 0.50 19.05
CA GLN A 155 18.48 -0.51 20.08
C GLN A 155 19.81 -1.12 20.57
N GLU A 156 20.71 -1.46 19.65
CA GLU A 156 22.05 -1.95 19.99
C GLU A 156 22.84 -0.94 20.84
N LYS A 157 22.78 0.35 20.45
CA LYS A 157 23.49 1.43 21.15
C LYS A 157 22.89 1.75 22.51
N GLU A 158 21.57 1.71 22.65
CA GLU A 158 20.90 1.84 23.94
C GLU A 158 21.28 0.72 24.90
N TYR A 159 21.38 -0.52 24.41
CA TYR A 159 21.86 -1.63 25.23
C TYR A 159 23.31 -1.42 25.69
N GLN A 160 24.20 -1.01 24.78
CA GLN A 160 25.60 -0.70 25.12
C GLN A 160 25.68 0.43 26.16
N ALA A 161 24.88 1.50 26.00
CA ALA A 161 24.83 2.61 26.95
C ALA A 161 24.34 2.15 28.33
N LYS A 162 23.31 1.30 28.41
CA LYS A 162 22.82 0.73 29.67
C LYS A 162 23.90 -0.09 30.38
N LEU A 163 24.65 -0.90 29.63
CA LEU A 163 25.74 -1.70 30.18
C LEU A 163 26.86 -0.82 30.74
N ILE A 164 27.24 0.22 29.99
CA ILE A 164 28.24 1.19 30.44
C ILE A 164 27.76 1.90 31.71
N ASN A 165 26.54 2.42 31.73
CA ASN A 165 25.99 3.10 32.91
C ASN A 165 25.97 2.17 34.12
N SER A 166 25.52 0.92 33.95
CA SER A 166 25.53 -0.07 35.04
C SER A 166 26.94 -0.34 35.58
N LEU A 167 27.97 -0.37 34.71
CA LEU A 167 29.36 -0.52 35.15
C LEU A 167 29.83 0.70 35.94
N LEU A 168 29.50 1.91 35.46
CA LEU A 168 29.86 3.16 36.14
C LEU A 168 29.19 3.28 37.50
N ASP A 169 27.91 2.93 37.59
CA ASP A 169 27.15 2.90 38.84
C ASP A 169 27.77 1.90 39.83
N ALA A 170 28.10 0.69 39.36
CA ALA A 170 28.75 -0.31 40.20
C ALA A 170 30.11 0.15 40.75
N ILE A 171 30.93 0.84 39.95
CA ILE A 171 32.22 1.39 40.39
C ILE A 171 32.02 2.47 41.46
N ASN A 172 31.04 3.35 41.26
CA ASN A 172 30.68 4.40 42.22
C ASN A 172 30.13 3.83 43.54
N GLU A 173 29.38 2.74 43.48
CA GLU A 173 28.86 2.06 44.68
C GLU A 173 29.94 1.26 45.41
N SER A 174 30.87 0.61 44.70
CA SER A 174 31.87 -0.29 45.30
C SER A 174 33.12 0.42 45.82
N THR A 175 33.36 1.66 45.40
CA THR A 175 34.68 2.30 45.55
C THR A 175 34.55 3.78 45.91
N THR A 176 35.35 4.23 46.88
CA THR A 176 35.43 5.63 47.33
C THR A 176 36.32 6.59 46.53
N PRO A 177 37.02 6.22 45.45
CA PRO A 177 37.43 7.16 44.42
C PRO A 177 36.35 7.33 43.34
N ASP A 178 36.34 8.51 42.72
CA ASP A 178 35.60 8.79 41.48
C ASP A 178 35.99 7.80 40.37
N VAL A 179 35.08 7.56 39.42
CA VAL A 179 35.23 6.62 38.29
C VAL A 179 36.54 6.84 37.54
N SER A 180 36.92 8.11 37.30
CA SER A 180 38.18 8.44 36.61
C SER A 180 39.40 7.95 37.38
N GLU A 181 39.45 8.18 38.69
CA GLU A 181 40.57 7.75 39.53
C GLU A 181 40.62 6.22 39.66
N TYR A 182 39.44 5.55 39.67
CA TYR A 182 39.37 4.10 39.59
C TYR A 182 40.09 3.55 38.35
N PHE A 183 39.78 4.08 37.16
CA PHE A 183 40.42 3.62 35.92
C PHE A 183 41.91 3.99 35.83
N GLU A 184 42.30 5.18 36.29
CA GLU A 184 43.72 5.60 36.29
C GLU A 184 44.59 4.74 37.23
N THR A 185 44.04 4.36 38.37
CA THR A 185 44.78 3.58 39.39
C THR A 185 44.60 2.08 39.25
N TYR A 186 43.70 1.61 38.37
CA TYR A 186 43.36 0.20 38.20
C TYR A 186 44.60 -0.69 38.01
N HIS A 187 45.48 -0.35 37.07
CA HIS A 187 46.69 -1.14 36.82
C HIS A 187 47.63 -1.20 38.03
N LYS A 188 47.76 -0.10 38.78
CA LYS A 188 48.58 -0.08 40.00
C LYS A 188 48.00 -0.98 41.08
N ARG A 189 46.67 -0.93 41.27
CA ARG A 189 45.95 -1.79 42.23
C ARG A 189 46.06 -3.26 41.87
N VAL A 190 45.88 -3.61 40.59
CA VAL A 190 46.04 -4.99 40.09
C VAL A 190 47.48 -5.47 40.28
N PHE A 191 48.48 -4.64 39.97
CA PHE A 191 49.88 -4.99 40.17
C PHE A 191 50.23 -5.21 41.65
N ALA A 192 49.77 -4.32 42.54
CA ALA A 192 49.94 -4.48 43.97
C ALA A 192 49.29 -5.78 44.48
N GLY A 193 48.04 -6.06 44.08
CA GLY A 193 47.34 -7.29 44.45
C GLY A 193 48.03 -8.56 43.94
N LEU A 194 48.59 -8.53 42.72
CA LEU A 194 49.43 -9.62 42.19
C LEU A 194 50.72 -9.80 42.98
N GLN A 195 51.37 -8.71 43.38
CA GLN A 195 52.59 -8.74 44.16
C GLN A 195 52.34 -9.30 45.57
N ASP A 196 51.25 -8.88 46.21
CA ASP A 196 50.79 -9.42 47.50
C ASP A 196 50.47 -10.91 47.40
N SER A 197 49.79 -11.33 46.33
CA SER A 197 49.49 -12.74 46.07
C SER A 197 50.79 -13.56 45.86
N ARG A 198 51.78 -12.98 45.16
CA ARG A 198 53.09 -13.62 44.98
C ARG A 198 53.82 -13.77 46.31
N TYR A 199 53.80 -12.75 47.17
CA TYR A 199 54.40 -12.85 48.49
C TYR A 199 53.71 -13.91 49.34
N LEU A 200 52.39 -13.96 49.35
CA LEU A 200 51.60 -15.02 50.01
C LEU A 200 52.01 -16.42 49.55
N LEU A 201 52.18 -16.62 48.24
CA LEU A 201 52.63 -17.90 47.67
C LEU A 201 54.08 -18.22 48.04
N GLU A 202 55.00 -17.25 47.95
CA GLU A 202 56.40 -17.44 48.34
C GLU A 202 56.52 -17.80 49.84
N ASP A 203 55.72 -17.15 50.68
CA ASP A 203 55.71 -17.40 52.13
C ASP A 203 55.09 -18.76 52.46
N ALA A 204 54.07 -19.19 51.72
CA ALA A 204 53.49 -20.52 51.82
C ALA A 204 54.48 -21.63 51.40
N ILE A 205 55.27 -21.41 50.35
CA ILE A 205 56.29 -22.36 49.88
C ILE A 205 57.44 -22.46 50.89
N LYS A 206 57.90 -21.31 51.42
CA LYS A 206 59.01 -21.23 52.39
C LYS A 206 58.63 -21.79 53.76
N SER A 207 57.36 -21.69 54.17
CA SER A 207 56.89 -22.16 55.47
C SER A 207 56.59 -23.66 55.56
N HIS A 208 56.87 -24.45 54.50
CA HIS A 208 56.77 -25.92 54.49
C HIS A 208 55.52 -26.46 55.23
N GLY A 209 54.33 -26.07 54.76
CA GLY A 209 53.07 -26.79 55.00
C GLY A 209 52.61 -26.99 56.44
N SER A 210 53.17 -26.29 57.44
CA SER A 210 52.87 -26.54 58.86
C SER A 210 51.75 -25.65 59.44
N ASP A 211 51.26 -24.64 58.70
CA ASP A 211 50.36 -23.63 59.26
C ASP A 211 48.92 -23.74 58.69
N PRO A 212 47.92 -24.17 59.48
CA PRO A 212 46.56 -24.43 59.00
C PRO A 212 45.84 -23.18 58.46
N GLU A 213 46.05 -22.01 59.07
CA GLU A 213 45.42 -20.75 58.62
C GLU A 213 45.88 -20.33 57.21
N LYS A 214 47.14 -20.62 56.88
CA LYS A 214 47.72 -20.32 55.56
C LYS A 214 47.17 -21.26 54.49
N ARG A 215 46.84 -22.50 54.86
CA ARG A 215 46.19 -23.48 53.97
C ARG A 215 44.76 -23.07 53.64
N THR A 216 43.99 -22.61 54.61
CA THR A 216 42.63 -22.07 54.38
C THR A 216 42.65 -20.84 53.48
N LYS A 217 43.59 -19.90 53.68
CA LYS A 217 43.73 -18.72 52.79
C LYS A 217 44.15 -19.08 51.36
N LEU A 218 45.00 -20.10 51.18
CA LEU A 218 45.35 -20.61 49.86
C LEU A 218 44.18 -21.33 49.18
N GLN A 219 43.35 -22.02 49.96
CA GLN A 219 42.17 -22.71 49.48
C GLN A 219 41.07 -21.71 49.08
N GLU A 220 40.86 -20.65 49.86
CA GLU A 220 40.00 -19.50 49.50
C GLU A 220 40.48 -18.74 48.25
N LEU A 221 41.75 -18.86 47.88
CA LEU A 221 42.32 -18.23 46.68
C LEU A 221 42.20 -19.13 45.43
N MET A 222 41.91 -20.42 45.63
CA MET A 222 41.78 -21.43 44.57
C MET A 222 40.32 -21.76 44.22
N ASP A 223 39.41 -21.64 45.19
CA ASP A 223 37.96 -21.78 45.00
C ASP A 223 37.32 -20.46 44.50
#